data_AF-A0A8B5VZ99-F1
#
_entry.id   AF-A0A8B5VZ99-F1
#
_cell.length_a   1.000
_cell.length_b   1.000
_cell.length_c   1.000
_cell.angle_alpha   90.00
_cell.angle_beta   90.00
_cell.angle_gamma   90.00
#
_symmetry.space_group_name_H-M   'P 1'
#
loop_
_entity.id
_entity.type
_entity.pdbx_description
1 polymer ?
#
loop_
_entity_poly.entity_id
_entity_poly.type
_entity_poly.pdbx_seq_one_letter_code
_entity_poly.pdbx_strand_id
1 'polypeptide(L)'
;MKKLICLEDVTKAHEAGVPLCVNQNTIITPAAQDLIEELHVPLNESCEPQSKELNLPDELNQETLLQLLKMILAGETNPFQCEKHASGLKVVKGNTVEMKPFETGNPEAQVFYQELISKEEAKISAGFLEIDQSRFDWELSYEEIDYVISGNLEITIEGQKFTACPGDVVFVPKGSKVTWGSNDKVRLFYATYPANWSDLL
;
A
#
# COMPACT_ATOMS: atom_id res chain seq x y z
N MET A 1 22.55 -0.97 25.67
CA MET A 1 22.64 0.51 25.77
C MET A 1 21.68 0.95 26.87
N LYS A 2 22.05 1.94 27.71
CA LYS A 2 21.15 2.47 28.76
C LYS A 2 20.12 3.40 28.11
N LYS A 3 18.86 3.34 28.55
CA LYS A 3 17.79 4.24 28.08
C LYS A 3 17.92 5.57 28.81
N LEU A 4 17.89 6.70 28.10
CA LEU A 4 17.94 8.03 28.71
C LEU A 4 16.54 8.65 28.66
N ILE A 5 16.06 9.21 29.77
CA ILE A 5 14.85 10.04 29.85
C ILE A 5 15.31 11.48 30.11
N CYS A 6 14.99 12.36 29.18
CA CYS A 6 15.26 13.79 29.26
C CYS A 6 13.96 14.60 29.41
N LEU A 7 14.09 15.91 29.61
CA LEU A 7 12.97 16.85 29.76
C LEU A 7 11.92 16.68 28.65
N GLU A 8 12.36 16.55 27.39
CA GLU A 8 11.45 16.43 26.24
C GLU A 8 10.59 15.16 26.31
N ASP A 9 11.13 14.07 26.85
CA ASP A 9 10.40 12.81 26.99
C ASP A 9 9.29 12.92 28.03
N VAL A 10 9.54 13.68 29.11
CA VAL A 10 8.57 13.94 30.17
C VAL A 10 7.45 14.85 29.68
N THR A 11 7.77 15.90 28.95
CA THR A 11 6.77 16.80 28.34
C THR A 11 5.85 16.05 27.39
N LYS A 12 6.42 15.22 26.50
CA LYS A 12 5.65 14.40 25.55
C LYS A 12 4.73 13.40 26.27
N ALA A 13 5.23 12.76 27.33
CA ALA A 13 4.45 11.82 28.12
C ALA A 13 3.27 12.50 28.83
N HIS A 14 3.49 13.70 29.38
CA HIS A 14 2.45 14.51 30.00
C HIS A 14 1.38 14.96 28.99
N GLU A 15 1.78 15.50 27.84
CA GLU A 15 0.85 15.91 26.77
C GLU A 15 0.02 14.75 26.23
N ALA A 16 0.62 13.56 26.12
CA ALA A 16 -0.06 12.35 25.65
C ALA A 16 -0.89 11.64 26.73
N GLY A 17 -0.75 12.02 28.01
CA GLY A 17 -1.38 11.33 29.14
C GLY A 17 -0.88 9.89 29.35
N VAL A 18 0.35 9.58 28.91
CA VAL A 18 0.93 8.23 28.95
C VAL A 18 1.99 8.16 30.06
N PRO A 19 2.06 7.07 30.84
CA PRO A 19 3.08 6.92 31.88
C PRO A 19 4.49 6.75 31.30
N LEU A 20 5.50 7.24 32.03
CA LEU A 20 6.90 7.06 31.69
C LEU A 20 7.42 5.70 32.17
N CYS A 21 7.98 4.95 31.22
CA CYS A 21 8.59 3.65 31.47
C CYS A 21 10.01 3.78 32.02
N VAL A 22 10.20 3.46 33.30
CA VAL A 22 11.48 3.49 34.01
C VAL A 22 11.86 2.07 34.45
N ASN A 23 13.06 1.61 34.10
CA ASN A 23 13.59 0.31 34.55
C ASN A 23 15.02 0.46 35.08
N GLN A 24 15.60 -0.63 35.59
CA GLN A 24 16.97 -0.66 36.14
C GLN A 24 18.08 -0.21 35.16
N ASN A 25 17.77 -0.13 33.87
CA ASN A 25 18.71 0.30 32.82
C ASN A 25 18.35 1.68 32.25
N THR A 26 17.54 2.46 32.98
CA THR A 26 17.10 3.81 32.63
C THR A 26 17.85 4.86 33.43
N ILE A 27 18.39 5.87 32.76
CA ILE A 27 18.98 7.07 33.35
C ILE A 27 17.98 8.20 33.17
N ILE A 28 17.58 8.84 34.26
CA ILE A 28 16.73 10.04 34.25
C ILE A 28 17.67 11.23 34.50
N THR A 29 17.59 12.26 33.66
CA THR A 29 18.37 13.49 33.92
C THR A 29 17.77 14.24 35.12
N PRO A 30 18.57 14.97 35.92
CA PRO A 30 18.06 15.70 37.08
C PRO A 30 16.87 16.62 36.73
N ALA A 31 16.97 17.35 35.61
CA ALA A 31 15.89 18.23 35.17
C ALA A 31 14.63 17.47 34.72
N ALA A 32 14.75 16.24 34.21
CA ALA A 32 13.59 15.40 33.91
C ALA A 32 12.93 14.88 35.20
N GLN A 33 13.73 14.59 36.23
CA GLN A 33 13.23 14.17 37.53
C GLN A 33 12.41 15.29 38.21
N ASP A 34 12.93 16.51 38.19
CA ASP A 34 12.23 17.69 38.72
C ASP A 34 10.86 17.88 38.03
N LEU A 35 10.82 17.71 36.71
CA LEU A 35 9.59 17.88 35.92
C LEU A 35 8.57 16.75 36.14
N ILE A 36 9.04 15.51 36.38
CA ILE A 36 8.17 14.37 36.73
C ILE A 36 7.44 14.65 38.05
N GLU A 37 8.15 15.20 39.05
CA GLU A 37 7.58 15.56 40.35
C GLU A 37 6.61 16.74 40.23
N GLU A 38 6.95 17.77 39.44
CA GLU A 38 6.09 18.93 39.21
C GLU A 38 4.78 18.57 38.50
N LEU A 39 4.87 17.81 37.40
CA LEU A 39 3.72 17.46 36.55
C LEU A 39 2.99 16.19 37.00
N HIS A 40 3.42 15.56 38.09
CA HIS A 40 2.88 14.30 38.63
C HIS A 40 2.74 13.21 37.56
N VAL A 41 3.74 13.08 36.69
CA VAL A 41 3.70 12.11 35.58
C VAL A 41 3.82 10.69 36.15
N PRO A 42 2.87 9.79 35.86
CA PRO A 42 2.90 8.44 36.41
C PRO A 42 4.11 7.65 35.87
N LEU A 43 4.87 7.03 36.77
CA LEU A 43 6.00 6.16 36.43
C LEU A 43 5.54 4.69 36.45
N ASN A 44 5.94 3.92 35.45
CA ASN A 44 5.67 2.49 35.39
C ASN A 44 7.00 1.70 35.34
N GLU A 45 7.16 0.77 36.28
CA GLU A 45 8.37 -0.04 36.46
C GLU A 45 8.42 -1.26 35.51
N SER A 46 7.27 -1.67 34.96
CA SER A 46 7.15 -2.74 33.99
C SER A 46 6.66 -2.21 32.65
N CYS A 47 7.59 -1.98 31.73
CA CYS A 47 7.28 -1.87 30.32
C CYS A 47 7.88 -3.08 29.63
N GLU A 48 7.16 -4.20 29.72
CA GLU A 48 7.32 -5.22 28.69
C GLU A 48 7.06 -4.53 27.34
N PRO A 49 7.85 -4.79 26.29
CA PRO A 49 7.44 -4.38 24.97
C PRO A 49 6.05 -4.98 24.76
N GLN A 50 5.04 -4.15 24.57
CA GLN A 50 3.85 -4.59 23.88
C GLN A 50 4.33 -5.00 22.48
N SER A 51 4.77 -6.25 22.35
CA SER A 51 4.74 -6.92 21.07
C SER A 51 3.31 -6.73 20.61
N LYS A 52 3.11 -5.92 19.57
CA LYS A 52 1.89 -6.01 18.77
C LYS A 52 1.71 -7.50 18.55
N GLU A 53 0.63 -8.06 19.08
CA GLU A 53 0.25 -9.44 18.76
C GLU A 53 0.16 -9.47 17.24
N LEU A 54 1.19 -10.03 16.60
CA LEU A 54 1.04 -10.53 15.26
C LEU A 54 0.05 -11.67 15.43
N ASN A 55 -1.17 -11.46 14.93
CA ASN A 55 -2.15 -12.53 14.76
C ASN A 55 -1.53 -13.53 13.78
N LEU A 56 -0.74 -14.46 14.31
CA LEU A 56 -0.21 -15.59 13.58
C LEU A 56 -1.38 -16.57 13.43
N PRO A 57 -1.63 -17.08 12.20
CA PRO A 57 -2.62 -18.14 12.01
C PRO A 57 -2.29 -19.32 12.91
N ASP A 58 -3.31 -19.93 13.53
CA ASP A 58 -3.17 -21.05 14.49
C ASP A 58 -2.40 -22.27 13.93
N GLU A 59 -2.20 -22.33 12.61
CA GLU A 59 -1.40 -23.36 11.94
C GLU A 59 -0.26 -22.73 11.11
N LEU A 60 0.87 -22.49 11.76
CA LEU A 60 2.14 -22.23 11.07
C LEU A 60 2.72 -23.55 10.56
N ASN A 61 2.51 -23.84 9.28
CA ASN A 61 3.21 -24.94 8.62
C ASN A 61 4.54 -24.46 8.01
N GLN A 62 5.41 -25.42 7.66
CA GLN A 62 6.75 -25.15 7.15
C GLN A 62 6.75 -24.31 5.86
N GLU A 63 5.72 -24.43 5.03
CA GLU A 63 5.57 -23.70 3.78
C GLU A 63 5.18 -22.24 4.02
N THR A 64 4.24 -21.98 4.93
CA THR A 64 3.87 -20.62 5.37
C THR A 64 5.03 -19.93 6.06
N LEU A 65 5.78 -20.64 6.90
CA LEU A 65 6.99 -20.11 7.55
C LEU A 65 8.08 -19.77 6.53
N LEU A 66 8.30 -20.64 5.53
CA LEU A 66 9.24 -20.38 4.44
C LEU A 66 8.82 -19.19 3.58
N GLN A 67 7.53 -19.02 3.31
CA GLN A 67 7.02 -17.84 2.61
C GLN A 67 7.23 -16.56 3.44
N LEU A 68 6.91 -16.58 4.74
CA LEU A 68 7.13 -15.44 5.63
C LEU A 68 8.61 -15.05 5.71
N LEU A 69 9.48 -16.05 5.87
CA LEU A 69 10.94 -15.85 5.90
C LEU A 69 11.47 -15.32 4.58
N LYS A 70 10.99 -15.84 3.44
CA LYS A 70 11.36 -15.30 2.11
C LYS A 70 10.94 -13.84 1.97
N MET A 71 9.72 -13.48 2.39
CA MET A 71 9.26 -12.09 2.35
C MET A 71 10.10 -11.17 3.24
N ILE A 72 10.40 -11.59 4.47
CA ILE A 72 11.24 -10.81 5.41
C ILE A 72 12.67 -10.67 4.87
N LEU A 73 13.25 -11.72 4.31
CA LEU A 73 14.61 -11.72 3.77
C LEU A 73 14.73 -10.96 2.45
N ALA A 74 13.67 -10.93 1.64
CA ALA A 74 13.61 -10.16 0.39
C ALA A 74 13.37 -8.66 0.64
N GLY A 75 13.01 -8.25 1.87
CA GLY A 75 12.59 -6.88 2.15
C GLY A 75 11.30 -6.49 1.40
N GLU A 76 10.59 -7.47 0.85
CA GLU A 76 9.37 -7.28 0.08
C GLU A 76 8.20 -7.15 1.07
N THR A 77 7.76 -5.92 1.28
CA THR A 77 6.45 -5.68 1.88
C THR A 77 5.40 -6.26 0.93
N ASN A 78 4.47 -7.06 1.47
CA ASN A 78 3.32 -7.49 0.70
C ASN A 78 2.54 -6.21 0.31
N PRO A 79 2.38 -5.90 -0.98
CA PRO A 79 1.78 -4.63 -1.40
C PRO A 79 0.28 -4.57 -1.12
N PHE A 80 -0.33 -5.63 -0.59
CA PHE A 80 -1.72 -5.68 -0.15
C PHE A 80 -1.96 -6.89 0.75
N GLN A 81 -3.01 -6.81 1.56
CA GLN A 81 -3.54 -7.96 2.30
C GLN A 81 -4.48 -8.78 1.39
N CYS A 82 -4.37 -10.10 1.45
CA CYS A 82 -5.32 -10.99 0.78
C CYS A 82 -5.59 -12.27 1.58
N GLU A 83 -6.78 -12.82 1.41
CA GLU A 83 -7.17 -14.15 1.88
C GLU A 83 -7.18 -15.11 0.69
N LYS A 84 -6.60 -16.30 0.87
CA LYS A 84 -6.51 -17.33 -0.18
C LYS A 84 -7.08 -18.65 0.33
N HIS A 85 -7.81 -19.36 -0.52
CA HIS A 85 -8.25 -20.74 -0.29
C HIS A 85 -7.50 -21.69 -1.23
N ALA A 86 -7.33 -22.94 -0.82
CA ALA A 86 -6.61 -23.96 -1.59
C ALA A 86 -7.22 -24.24 -2.98
N SER A 87 -8.48 -23.87 -3.22
CA SER A 87 -9.12 -23.95 -4.53
C SER A 87 -8.65 -22.89 -5.54
N GLY A 88 -7.82 -21.94 -5.12
CA GLY A 88 -7.44 -20.77 -5.91
C GLY A 88 -8.35 -19.56 -5.74
N LEU A 89 -9.37 -19.62 -4.87
CA LEU A 89 -10.15 -18.42 -4.52
C LEU A 89 -9.26 -17.45 -3.76
N LYS A 90 -9.26 -16.19 -4.19
CA LYS A 90 -8.46 -15.10 -3.62
C LYS A 90 -9.34 -13.87 -3.40
N VAL A 91 -9.26 -13.29 -2.21
CA VAL A 91 -9.93 -12.03 -1.85
C VAL A 91 -8.87 -11.02 -1.48
N VAL A 92 -8.72 -9.96 -2.28
CA VAL A 92 -7.78 -8.86 -1.99
C VAL A 92 -8.51 -7.76 -1.22
N LYS A 93 -7.91 -7.27 -0.13
CA LYS A 93 -8.44 -6.14 0.64
C LYS A 93 -8.02 -4.83 -0.02
N GLY A 94 -8.87 -4.31 -0.91
CA GLY A 94 -8.55 -3.17 -1.77
C GLY A 94 -8.06 -1.90 -1.05
N ASN A 95 -8.52 -1.66 0.18
CA ASN A 95 -8.10 -0.54 1.02
C ASN A 95 -6.66 -0.66 1.57
N THR A 96 -6.04 -1.83 1.43
CA THR A 96 -4.66 -2.09 1.87
C THR A 96 -3.66 -2.08 0.71
N VAL A 97 -4.13 -1.81 -0.51
CA VAL A 97 -3.27 -1.83 -1.70
C VAL A 97 -2.34 -0.62 -1.70
N GLU A 98 -1.05 -0.91 -1.59
CA GLU A 98 0.06 -0.01 -1.82
C GLU A 98 0.32 0.07 -3.32
N MET A 99 0.21 1.28 -3.88
CA MET A 99 0.44 1.54 -5.29
C MET A 99 1.92 1.78 -5.55
N LYS A 100 2.45 1.31 -6.68
CA LYS A 100 3.85 1.54 -7.09
C LYS A 100 3.92 2.44 -8.31
N PRO A 101 4.95 3.26 -8.48
CA PRO A 101 5.14 4.04 -9.71
C PRO A 101 5.06 3.15 -10.95
N PHE A 102 4.36 3.62 -11.98
CA PHE A 102 4.24 2.95 -13.26
C PHE A 102 5.14 3.62 -14.29
N GLU A 103 6.00 2.82 -14.92
CA GLU A 103 6.97 3.31 -15.90
C GLU A 103 6.28 3.57 -17.24
N THR A 104 5.79 4.80 -17.42
CA THR A 104 5.12 5.23 -18.66
C THR A 104 6.09 5.62 -19.78
N GLY A 105 7.38 5.75 -19.48
CA GLY A 105 8.37 6.40 -20.35
C GLY A 105 8.35 7.93 -20.31
N ASN A 106 7.35 8.54 -19.64
CA ASN A 106 7.30 9.98 -19.36
C ASN A 106 7.65 10.24 -17.87
N PRO A 107 8.80 10.86 -17.55
CA PRO A 107 9.21 11.10 -16.17
C PRO A 107 8.33 12.11 -15.42
N GLU A 108 7.52 12.90 -16.13
CA GLU A 108 6.57 13.85 -15.52
C GLU A 108 5.22 13.20 -15.19
N ALA A 109 4.94 12.00 -15.71
CA ALA A 109 3.69 11.31 -15.48
C ALA A 109 3.63 10.75 -14.05
N GLN A 110 2.60 11.13 -13.29
CA GLN A 110 2.34 10.63 -11.94
C GLN A 110 1.31 9.50 -12.03
N VAL A 111 1.80 8.34 -12.46
CA VAL A 111 0.98 7.15 -12.67
C VAL A 111 1.46 6.06 -11.74
N PHE A 112 0.50 5.38 -11.10
CA PHE A 112 0.79 4.31 -10.17
C PHE A 112 -0.06 3.09 -10.49
N TYR A 113 0.52 1.92 -10.27
CA TYR A 113 -0.06 0.65 -10.65
C TYR A 113 0.22 -0.40 -9.56
N GLN A 114 -0.71 -1.34 -9.39
CA GLN A 114 -0.46 -2.55 -8.63
C GLN A 114 -1.25 -3.72 -9.22
N GLU A 115 -0.53 -4.76 -9.66
CA GLU A 115 -1.14 -6.04 -10.07
C GLU A 115 -1.68 -6.76 -8.83
N LEU A 116 -2.94 -7.21 -8.91
CA LEU A 116 -3.63 -7.92 -7.83
C LEU A 116 -3.87 -9.38 -8.17
N ILE A 117 -4.14 -9.69 -9.44
CA ILE A 117 -4.28 -11.04 -9.99
C ILE A 117 -3.32 -11.14 -11.17
N SER A 118 -2.40 -12.10 -11.12
CA SER A 118 -1.33 -12.24 -12.12
C SER A 118 -1.51 -13.44 -13.03
N LYS A 119 -0.67 -13.53 -14.07
CA LYS A 119 -0.66 -14.65 -15.03
C LYS A 119 -0.35 -16.01 -14.40
N GLU A 120 0.32 -16.03 -13.25
CA GLU A 120 0.58 -17.26 -12.48
C GLU A 120 -0.69 -17.80 -11.82
N GLU A 121 -1.68 -16.93 -11.58
CA GLU A 121 -2.93 -17.27 -10.89
C GLU A 121 -4.12 -17.41 -11.85
N ALA A 122 -4.16 -16.65 -12.96
CA ALA A 122 -5.32 -16.59 -13.86
C ALA A 122 -4.98 -16.29 -15.33
N LYS A 123 -5.99 -16.46 -16.21
CA LYS A 123 -5.90 -16.09 -17.64
C LYS A 123 -6.15 -14.60 -17.91
N ILE A 124 -6.71 -13.90 -16.92
CA ILE A 124 -6.96 -12.46 -16.93
C ILE A 124 -6.07 -11.87 -15.83
N SER A 125 -5.30 -10.84 -16.16
CA SER A 125 -4.60 -10.04 -15.15
C SER A 125 -5.51 -8.91 -14.71
N ALA A 126 -5.44 -8.53 -13.45
CA ALA A 126 -6.29 -7.47 -12.93
C ALA A 126 -5.63 -6.75 -11.76
N GLY A 127 -6.01 -5.49 -11.57
CA GLY A 127 -5.54 -4.72 -10.44
C GLY A 127 -5.97 -3.27 -10.47
N PHE A 128 -5.19 -2.40 -9.84
CA PHE A 128 -5.50 -0.97 -9.78
C PHE A 128 -4.51 -0.12 -10.56
N LEU A 129 -5.02 0.95 -11.15
CA LEU A 129 -4.25 2.04 -11.74
C LEU A 129 -4.73 3.36 -11.12
N GLU A 130 -3.79 4.23 -10.81
CA GLU A 130 -4.04 5.61 -10.39
C GLU A 130 -3.30 6.58 -11.31
N ILE A 131 -3.97 7.66 -11.71
CA ILE A 131 -3.36 8.77 -12.46
C ILE A 131 -3.64 10.03 -11.67
N ASP A 132 -2.59 10.77 -11.31
CA ASP A 132 -2.68 12.01 -10.55
C ASP A 132 -2.24 13.19 -11.42
N GLN A 133 -3.18 14.07 -11.77
CA GLN A 133 -2.95 15.34 -12.48
C GLN A 133 -1.97 15.23 -13.66
N SER A 134 -2.05 14.14 -14.41
CA SER A 134 -1.08 13.82 -15.45
C SER A 134 -1.72 13.03 -16.59
N ARG A 135 -0.92 12.77 -17.62
CA ARG A 135 -1.32 12.00 -18.80
C ARG A 135 -0.12 11.26 -19.39
N PHE A 136 -0.40 10.17 -20.06
CA PHE A 136 0.60 9.38 -20.76
C PHE A 136 -0.01 8.66 -21.96
N ASP A 137 0.81 8.46 -22.98
CA ASP A 137 0.43 7.68 -24.16
C ASP A 137 0.70 6.21 -23.91
N TRP A 138 -0.20 5.36 -24.39
CA TRP A 138 -0.10 3.92 -24.23
C TRP A 138 -0.65 3.17 -25.44
N GLU A 139 0.06 2.14 -25.87
CA GLU A 139 -0.36 1.25 -26.95
C GLU A 139 -0.70 -0.12 -26.35
N LEU A 140 -1.98 -0.49 -26.39
CA LEU A 140 -2.46 -1.72 -25.78
C LEU A 140 -2.35 -2.86 -26.80
N SER A 141 -1.41 -3.78 -26.62
CA SER A 141 -1.29 -5.01 -27.42
C SER A 141 -2.26 -6.13 -26.98
N TYR A 142 -3.19 -5.78 -26.07
CA TYR A 142 -4.16 -6.63 -25.37
C TYR A 142 -5.51 -5.90 -25.24
N GLU A 143 -6.56 -6.63 -24.85
CA GLU A 143 -7.84 -6.01 -24.47
C GLU A 143 -7.81 -5.61 -23.01
N GLU A 144 -8.44 -4.49 -22.68
CA GLU A 144 -8.56 -3.96 -21.32
C GLU A 144 -10.01 -3.52 -21.03
N ILE A 145 -10.49 -3.85 -19.84
CA ILE A 145 -11.75 -3.34 -19.29
C ILE A 145 -11.44 -2.63 -17.98
N ASP A 146 -11.92 -1.39 -17.85
CA ASP A 146 -11.76 -0.60 -16.64
C ASP A 146 -13.09 -0.33 -15.95
N TYR A 147 -13.08 -0.32 -14.63
CA TYR A 147 -14.14 0.20 -13.78
C TYR A 147 -13.60 1.38 -12.99
N VAL A 148 -14.19 2.56 -13.16
CA VAL A 148 -13.74 3.77 -12.45
C VAL A 148 -14.25 3.73 -11.01
N ILE A 149 -13.32 3.70 -10.05
CA ILE A 149 -13.63 3.63 -8.62
C ILE A 149 -13.85 5.04 -8.06
N SER A 150 -12.99 5.99 -8.41
CA SER A 150 -13.04 7.39 -7.94
C SER A 150 -12.32 8.32 -8.90
N GLY A 151 -12.67 9.61 -8.90
CA GLY A 151 -12.10 10.62 -9.80
C GLY A 151 -12.63 10.49 -11.22
N ASN A 152 -12.01 11.19 -12.18
CA ASN A 152 -12.45 11.21 -13.57
C ASN A 152 -11.34 10.74 -14.50
N LEU A 153 -11.61 9.69 -15.27
CA LEU A 153 -10.70 9.19 -16.28
C LEU A 153 -10.94 9.92 -17.60
N GLU A 154 -9.89 10.45 -18.20
CA GLU A 154 -9.91 10.98 -19.56
C GLU A 154 -9.18 10.03 -20.50
N ILE A 155 -9.85 9.61 -21.57
CA ILE A 155 -9.26 8.79 -22.63
C ILE A 155 -9.29 9.58 -23.93
N THR A 156 -8.15 9.72 -24.61
CA THR A 156 -8.11 10.25 -25.97
C THR A 156 -7.71 9.15 -26.94
N ILE A 157 -8.51 8.92 -27.98
CA ILE A 157 -8.24 7.97 -29.06
C ILE A 157 -8.52 8.66 -30.39
N GLU A 158 -7.55 8.62 -31.33
CA GLU A 158 -7.66 9.27 -32.64
C GLU A 158 -8.08 10.75 -32.59
N GLY A 159 -7.65 11.47 -31.53
CA GLY A 159 -7.98 12.88 -31.30
C GLY A 159 -9.38 13.13 -30.71
N GLN A 160 -10.20 12.10 -30.53
CA GLN A 160 -11.47 12.19 -29.82
C GLN A 160 -11.27 11.91 -28.33
N LYS A 161 -11.82 12.78 -27.49
CA LYS A 161 -11.75 12.68 -26.03
C LYS A 161 -13.04 12.11 -25.44
N PHE A 162 -12.89 11.18 -24.52
CA PHE A 162 -13.94 10.57 -23.70
C PHE A 162 -13.63 10.81 -22.22
N THR A 163 -14.68 10.84 -21.40
CA THR A 163 -14.57 10.95 -19.95
C THR A 163 -15.40 9.85 -19.30
N ALA A 164 -14.83 9.13 -18.36
CA ALA A 164 -15.50 8.13 -17.53
C ALA A 164 -15.44 8.56 -16.06
N CYS A 165 -16.59 8.51 -15.39
CA CYS A 165 -16.80 8.95 -14.02
C CYS A 165 -16.93 7.74 -13.08
N PRO A 166 -16.91 7.93 -11.73
CA PRO A 166 -17.04 6.82 -10.80
C PRO A 166 -18.31 5.99 -11.05
N GLY A 167 -18.12 4.67 -11.22
CA GLY A 167 -19.20 3.73 -11.58
C GLY A 167 -19.28 3.40 -13.07
N ASP A 168 -18.60 4.15 -13.94
CA ASP A 168 -18.57 3.86 -15.37
C ASP A 168 -17.59 2.73 -15.70
N VAL A 169 -17.85 2.07 -16.84
CA VAL A 169 -17.03 0.99 -17.39
C VAL A 169 -16.46 1.42 -18.74
N VAL A 170 -15.16 1.21 -18.93
CA VAL A 170 -14.45 1.47 -20.18
C VAL A 170 -14.00 0.15 -20.79
N PHE A 171 -14.09 0.04 -22.11
CA PHE A 171 -13.49 -1.07 -22.85
C PHE A 171 -12.52 -0.49 -23.88
N VAL A 172 -11.28 -0.95 -23.85
CA VAL A 172 -10.25 -0.59 -24.81
C VAL A 172 -9.88 -1.83 -25.64
N PRO A 173 -10.14 -1.82 -26.95
CA PRO A 173 -9.85 -2.97 -27.80
C PRO A 173 -8.35 -3.11 -28.05
N LYS A 174 -7.91 -4.34 -28.28
CA LYS A 174 -6.53 -4.65 -28.68
C LYS A 174 -6.09 -3.85 -29.90
N GLY A 175 -4.87 -3.34 -29.85
CA GLY A 175 -4.24 -2.52 -30.88
C GLY A 175 -4.55 -1.02 -30.77
N SER A 176 -5.29 -0.61 -29.74
CA SER A 176 -5.60 0.80 -29.51
C SER A 176 -4.36 1.58 -29.07
N LYS A 177 -4.21 2.79 -29.62
CA LYS A 177 -3.27 3.81 -29.14
C LYS A 177 -4.08 4.89 -28.47
N VAL A 178 -3.92 5.03 -27.16
CA VAL A 178 -4.70 5.96 -26.36
C VAL A 178 -3.79 6.87 -25.55
N THR A 179 -4.27 8.06 -25.25
CA THR A 179 -3.71 8.88 -24.18
C THR A 179 -4.62 8.74 -22.98
N TRP A 180 -4.09 8.17 -21.90
CA TRP A 180 -4.74 8.13 -20.60
C TRP A 180 -4.43 9.41 -19.84
N GLY A 181 -5.40 9.91 -19.07
CA GLY A 181 -5.16 11.07 -18.23
C GLY A 181 -6.23 11.33 -17.20
N SER A 182 -5.93 12.28 -16.33
CA SER A 182 -6.85 12.81 -15.33
C SER A 182 -6.42 14.25 -15.00
N ASN A 183 -7.37 15.18 -14.93
CA ASN A 183 -7.07 16.55 -14.47
C ASN A 183 -7.07 16.66 -12.93
N ASP A 184 -7.64 15.66 -12.25
CA ASP A 184 -7.63 15.44 -10.82
C ASP A 184 -6.90 14.12 -10.53
N LYS A 185 -7.29 13.39 -9.47
CA LYS A 185 -6.77 12.06 -9.18
C LYS A 185 -7.85 11.02 -9.47
N VAL A 186 -7.57 10.09 -10.39
CA VAL A 186 -8.45 8.96 -10.71
C VAL A 186 -7.87 7.66 -10.16
N ARG A 187 -8.77 6.75 -9.75
CA ARG A 187 -8.44 5.36 -9.42
C ARG A 187 -9.41 4.44 -10.16
N LEU A 188 -8.87 3.42 -10.82
CA LEU A 188 -9.64 2.44 -11.57
C LEU A 188 -9.22 1.02 -11.23
N PHE A 189 -10.14 0.07 -11.43
CA PHE A 189 -9.84 -1.34 -11.53
C PHE A 189 -9.73 -1.69 -13.01
N TYR A 190 -8.61 -2.29 -13.43
CA TYR A 190 -8.45 -2.81 -14.78
C TYR A 190 -8.52 -4.34 -14.77
N ALA A 191 -8.93 -4.91 -15.89
CA ALA A 191 -8.82 -6.32 -16.21
C ALA A 191 -8.35 -6.49 -17.66
N THR A 192 -7.26 -7.23 -17.87
CA THR A 192 -6.65 -7.43 -19.18
C THR A 192 -6.66 -8.88 -19.62
N TYR A 193 -6.81 -9.09 -20.93
CA TYR A 193 -6.63 -10.40 -21.55
C TYR A 193 -5.71 -10.31 -22.78
N PRO A 194 -4.70 -11.19 -22.89
CA PRO A 194 -4.32 -12.23 -21.92
C PRO A 194 -3.59 -11.68 -20.68
N ALA A 195 -3.56 -12.45 -19.59
CA ALA A 195 -2.93 -12.03 -18.33
C ALA A 195 -1.43 -11.69 -18.43
N ASN A 196 -0.73 -12.20 -19.44
CA ASN A 196 0.68 -11.89 -19.66
C ASN A 196 0.90 -10.60 -20.46
N TRP A 197 -0.02 -9.64 -20.35
CA TRP A 197 -0.02 -8.37 -21.07
C TRP A 197 1.32 -7.62 -20.97
N SER A 198 1.97 -7.67 -19.80
CA SER A 198 3.28 -7.04 -19.56
C SER A 198 4.39 -7.64 -20.42
N ASP A 199 4.28 -8.92 -20.78
CA ASP A 199 5.23 -9.62 -21.64
C ASP A 199 4.97 -9.34 -23.13
N LEU A 200 3.86 -8.68 -23.46
CA LEU A 200 3.44 -8.33 -24.82
C LEU A 200 3.76 -6.87 -25.19
N LEU A 201 4.40 -6.12 -24.29
CA LEU A 201 4.90 -4.76 -24.52
C LEU A 201 6.25 -4.75 -25.22
#